data_AF-A0A0U2IDC9-F1
#
_entry.id   AF-A0A0U2IDC9-F1
#
_cell.length_a   1.000
_cell.length_b   1.000
_cell.length_c   1.000
_cell.angle_alpha   90.00
_cell.angle_beta   90.00
_cell.angle_gamma   90.00
#
_symmetry.space_group_name_H-M   'P 1'
#
loop_
_entity.id
_entity.type
_entity.pdbx_description
1 polymer ?
#
loop_
_entity_poly.entity_id
_entity_poly.type
_entity_poly.pdbx_seq_one_letter_code
_entity_poly.pdbx_strand_id
1 'polypeptide(L)'
;VYLDSDLVLVDDIAKLAATPLPNNAVLAAPEYCNANFTTYFTPTFWANPSLSLTFANRKACYFNTGVMVIDLERWREQDCTRKIVEWMELQKRMKIVEWMEL
;
A
#
# COMPACT_ATOMS: atom_id res chain seq x y z
N VAL A 1 2.67 -2.79 -15.06
CA VAL A 1 2.92 -3.89 -14.10
C VAL A 1 4.29 -3.66 -13.48
N TYR A 2 4.39 -3.85 -12.18
CA TYR A 2 5.63 -3.84 -11.41
C TYR A 2 5.89 -5.24 -10.87
N LEU A 3 7.15 -5.68 -10.92
CA LEU A 3 7.63 -6.95 -10.39
C LEU A 3 8.97 -6.70 -9.68
N ASP A 4 9.14 -7.25 -8.49
CA ASP A 4 10.43 -7.26 -7.79
C ASP A 4 11.46 -8.10 -8.56
N SER A 5 12.73 -7.79 -8.33
CA SER A 5 13.86 -8.44 -9.01
C SER A 5 14.12 -9.88 -8.55
N ASP A 6 13.55 -10.28 -7.41
CA ASP A 6 13.71 -11.62 -6.81
C ASP A 6 12.57 -12.59 -7.19
N LEU A 7 11.74 -12.23 -8.17
CA LEU A 7 10.64 -13.05 -8.67
C LEU A 7 10.99 -13.81 -9.95
N VAL A 8 10.44 -15.01 -10.08
CA VAL A 8 10.46 -15.80 -11.32
C VAL A 8 9.05 -15.91 -11.86
N LEU A 9 8.84 -15.43 -13.09
CA LEU A 9 7.57 -15.53 -13.79
C LEU A 9 7.41 -16.93 -14.41
N VAL A 10 6.28 -17.59 -14.16
CA VAL A 10 6.00 -18.96 -14.65
C VAL A 10 4.86 -19.04 -15.69
N ASP A 11 4.20 -17.93 -16.00
CA ASP A 11 3.11 -17.83 -16.97
C ASP A 11 3.16 -16.47 -17.70
N ASP A 12 2.29 -16.25 -18.68
CA ASP A 12 2.23 -15.03 -19.48
C ASP A 12 1.85 -13.79 -18.64
N ILE A 13 2.74 -12.80 -18.64
CA ILE A 13 2.56 -11.52 -17.97
C ILE A 13 1.39 -10.70 -18.52
N ALA A 14 0.99 -10.94 -19.78
CA ALA A 14 -0.14 -10.24 -20.39
C ALA A 14 -1.45 -10.55 -19.66
N LYS A 15 -1.61 -11.76 -19.12
CA LYS A 15 -2.77 -12.14 -18.30
C LYS A 15 -2.84 -11.29 -17.03
N LEU A 16 -1.70 -11.05 -16.37
CA LEU A 16 -1.63 -10.19 -15.20
C LEU A 16 -1.89 -8.73 -15.58
N ALA A 17 -1.32 -8.24 -16.68
CA ALA A 17 -1.53 -6.87 -17.16
C ALA A 17 -2.98 -6.58 -17.52
N ALA A 18 -3.73 -7.58 -17.99
CA ALA A 18 -5.15 -7.48 -18.32
C ALA A 18 -6.08 -7.60 -17.11
N THR A 19 -5.55 -7.67 -15.87
CA THR A 19 -6.37 -7.77 -14.66
C THR A 19 -7.30 -6.56 -14.55
N PRO A 20 -8.63 -6.76 -14.53
CA PRO A 20 -9.56 -5.66 -14.42
C PRO A 20 -9.51 -5.03 -13.02
N LEU A 21 -9.43 -3.70 -12.96
CA LEU A 21 -9.43 -2.95 -11.70
C LEU A 21 -10.84 -2.37 -11.42
N PRO A 22 -11.61 -2.98 -10.49
CA PRO A 22 -12.97 -2.55 -10.19
C PRO A 22 -13.01 -1.24 -9.38
N ASN A 23 -14.19 -0.62 -9.29
CA ASN A 23 -14.50 0.44 -8.31
C ASN A 23 -13.50 1.60 -8.23
N ASN A 24 -13.03 2.09 -9.38
CA ASN A 24 -11.99 3.14 -9.47
C ASN A 24 -10.67 2.80 -8.76
N ALA A 25 -10.41 1.51 -8.50
CA ALA A 25 -9.13 1.07 -7.98
C ALA A 25 -8.01 1.50 -8.93
N VAL A 26 -6.95 2.02 -8.34
CA VAL A 26 -5.74 2.49 -9.01
C VAL A 26 -4.71 1.37 -9.13
N LEU A 27 -4.76 0.41 -8.20
CA LEU A 27 -3.75 -0.61 -8.02
C LEU A 27 -4.39 -1.93 -7.60
N ALA A 28 -3.90 -3.04 -8.14
CA ALA A 28 -4.13 -4.38 -7.61
C ALA A 28 -2.80 -5.03 -7.22
N ALA A 29 -2.82 -5.74 -6.10
CA ALA A 29 -1.70 -6.49 -5.55
C ALA A 29 -2.24 -7.67 -4.72
N PRO A 30 -1.44 -8.72 -4.49
CA PRO A 30 -1.80 -9.80 -3.58
C PRO A 30 -2.04 -9.28 -2.16
N GLU A 31 -3.21 -9.58 -1.58
CA GLU A 31 -3.55 -9.16 -0.22
C GLU A 31 -3.27 -10.24 0.83
N TYR A 32 -2.96 -9.78 2.04
CA TYR A 32 -2.82 -10.56 3.25
C TYR A 32 -3.54 -9.86 4.40
N CYS A 33 -4.74 -10.33 4.72
CA CYS A 33 -5.62 -9.71 5.73
C CYS A 33 -5.42 -10.24 7.16
N ASN A 34 -4.51 -11.20 7.37
CA ASN A 34 -4.27 -11.81 8.68
C ASN A 34 -3.15 -11.11 9.47
N ALA A 35 -2.73 -9.91 9.04
CA ALA A 35 -1.73 -9.12 9.73
C ALA A 35 -2.32 -8.42 10.96
N ASN A 36 -1.62 -8.45 12.09
CA ASN A 36 -1.98 -7.67 13.25
C ASN A 36 -1.44 -6.24 13.12
N PHE A 37 -2.30 -5.31 12.68
CA PHE A 37 -1.91 -3.91 12.49
C PHE A 37 -1.63 -3.17 13.80
N THR A 38 -2.18 -3.62 14.93
CA THR A 38 -1.89 -3.03 16.24
C THR A 38 -0.41 -3.15 16.59
N THR A 39 0.25 -4.23 16.17
CA THR A 39 1.70 -4.43 16.35
C THR A 39 2.54 -3.96 15.18
N TYR A 40 1.93 -3.68 14.02
CA TYR A 40 2.62 -3.18 12.84
C TYR A 40 3.00 -1.70 12.97
N PHE A 41 2.08 -0.90 13.53
CA PHE A 41 2.31 0.52 13.78
C PHE A 41 2.77 0.76 15.21
N THR A 42 3.54 1.84 15.40
CA THR A 42 4.09 2.20 16.71
C THR A 42 2.99 2.67 17.68
N PRO A 43 3.23 2.58 19.01
CA PRO A 43 2.30 3.13 20.00
C PRO A 43 1.99 4.61 19.75
N THR A 44 2.98 5.39 19.28
CA THR A 44 2.83 6.80 18.93
C THR A 44 1.84 7.04 17.79
N PHE A 45 1.76 6.12 16.82
CA PHE A 45 0.75 6.17 15.75
C PHE A 45 -0.67 6.04 16.34
N TRP A 46 -0.88 5.04 17.20
CA TRP A 46 -2.19 4.78 17.79
C TRP A 46 -2.64 5.84 18.80
N ALA A 47 -1.68 6.44 19.52
CA ALA A 47 -1.92 7.51 20.47
C ALA A 47 -2.33 8.84 19.80
N ASN A 48 -2.11 9.00 18.49
CA ASN A 48 -2.50 10.19 17.73
C ASN A 48 -3.87 9.98 17.05
N PRO A 49 -4.95 10.64 17.51
CA PRO A 49 -6.29 10.47 16.95
C PRO A 49 -6.36 10.77 15.45
N SER A 50 -5.62 11.79 14.99
CA SER A 50 -5.59 12.19 13.58
C SER A 50 -5.04 11.10 12.66
N LEU A 51 -4.16 10.22 13.18
CA LEU A 51 -3.58 9.10 12.45
C LEU A 51 -4.43 7.84 12.59
N SER A 52 -4.83 7.50 13.81
CA SER A 52 -5.62 6.29 14.10
C SER A 52 -7.01 6.32 13.48
N LEU A 53 -7.61 7.50 13.29
CA LEU A 53 -8.85 7.70 12.52
C LEU A 53 -8.77 7.17 11.08
N THR A 54 -7.57 7.07 10.48
CA THR A 54 -7.38 6.49 9.15
C THR A 54 -7.85 5.03 9.08
N PHE A 55 -7.79 4.32 10.20
CA PHE A 55 -8.20 2.93 10.35
C PHE A 55 -9.60 2.76 10.97
N ALA A 56 -10.25 3.85 11.41
CA ALA A 56 -11.58 3.78 12.00
C ALA A 56 -12.58 3.20 10.99
N ASN A 57 -13.30 2.16 11.41
CA ASN A 57 -14.29 1.43 10.61
C ASN A 57 -13.77 0.82 9.30
N ARG A 58 -12.47 0.56 9.18
CA ARG A 58 -11.89 -0.12 8.00
C ARG A 58 -11.36 -1.49 8.38
N LYS A 59 -11.67 -2.50 7.55
CA LYS A 59 -10.94 -3.76 7.55
C LYS A 59 -9.70 -3.59 6.70
N ALA A 60 -8.60 -3.19 7.33
CA ALA A 60 -7.32 -3.05 6.64
C ALA A 60 -6.72 -4.42 6.31
N CYS A 61 -6.12 -4.52 5.14
CA CYS A 61 -5.30 -5.66 4.73
C CYS A 61 -3.93 -5.14 4.30
N TYR A 62 -2.90 -5.93 4.57
CA TYR A 62 -1.58 -5.66 4.03
C TYR A 62 -1.61 -6.16 2.58
N PHE A 63 -0.88 -5.52 1.68
CA PHE A 63 -0.69 -6.04 0.35
C PHE A 63 0.80 -6.16 0.06
N ASN A 64 1.17 -7.22 -0.66
CA ASN A 64 2.54 -7.43 -1.06
C ASN A 64 2.90 -6.45 -2.18
N THR A 65 3.99 -5.71 -2.01
CA THR A 65 4.43 -4.69 -2.97
C THR A 65 5.27 -5.24 -4.12
N GLY A 66 5.69 -6.50 -4.07
CA GLY A 66 6.56 -7.10 -5.08
C GLY A 66 5.88 -7.49 -6.38
N VAL A 67 4.54 -7.52 -6.40
CA VAL A 67 3.75 -7.66 -7.64
C VAL A 67 2.61 -6.67 -7.62
N MET A 68 2.61 -5.73 -8.57
CA MET A 68 1.53 -4.73 -8.66
C MET A 68 1.09 -4.49 -10.11
N VAL A 69 -0.22 -4.39 -10.30
CA VAL A 69 -0.83 -3.87 -11.53
C VAL A 69 -1.33 -2.47 -11.21
N ILE A 70 -0.86 -1.47 -11.95
CA ILE A 70 -1.09 -0.06 -11.65
C ILE A 70 -1.70 0.62 -12.88
N ASP A 71 -2.85 1.24 -12.69
CA ASP A 71 -3.46 2.15 -13.66
C ASP A 71 -2.84 3.54 -13.49
N LEU A 72 -1.96 3.90 -14.41
CA LEU A 72 -1.19 5.15 -14.34
C LEU A 72 -2.04 6.39 -14.64
N GLU A 73 -3.15 6.25 -15.36
CA GLU A 73 -4.05 7.36 -15.63
C GLU A 73 -4.80 7.71 -14.35
N ARG A 74 -5.48 6.73 -13.74
CA ARG A 74 -6.15 6.90 -12.45
C ARG A 74 -5.20 7.32 -11.34
N TRP A 75 -3.95 6.82 -11.36
CA TRP A 75 -2.93 7.21 -10.38
C TRP A 75 -2.64 8.71 -10.41
N ARG A 76 -2.54 9.29 -11.61
CA ARG A 76 -2.32 10.72 -11.80
C ARG A 76 -3.56 11.53 -11.46
N GLU A 77 -4.74 11.09 -11.91
CA GLU A 77 -6.01 11.76 -11.61
C GLU A 77 -6.31 11.83 -10.11
N GLN A 78 -5.99 10.77 -9.35
CA GLN A 78 -6.24 10.71 -7.91
C GLN A 78 -5.08 11.25 -7.06
N ASP A 79 -4.04 11.76 -7.71
CA ASP A 79 -2.85 12.36 -7.07
C ASP A 79 -2.22 11.43 -6.02
N CYS A 80 -2.10 10.15 -6.38
CA CYS A 80 -1.60 9.09 -5.49
C CYS A 80 -0.16 9.33 -5.04
N THR A 81 0.69 9.87 -5.93
CA THR A 81 2.09 10.20 -5.60
C THR A 81 2.17 11.18 -4.44
N ARG A 82 1.40 12.28 -4.46
CA ARG A 82 1.45 13.26 -3.37
C ARG A 82 1.04 12.64 -2.05
N LYS A 83 -0.05 11.86 -2.03
CA LYS A 83 -0.53 11.17 -0.82
C LYS A 83 0.54 10.27 -0.22
N ILE A 84 1.26 9.50 -1.05
CA ILE A 84 2.34 8.61 -0.57
C ILE A 84 3.50 9.42 0.00
N VAL A 85 3.93 10.48 -0.68
CA VAL A 85 5.00 11.36 -0.19
C VAL A 85 4.64 12.00 1.15
N GLU A 86 3.39 12.42 1.35
CA GLU A 86 2.92 12.94 2.64
C GLU A 86 3.06 11.90 3.77
N TRP A 87 2.70 10.63 3.51
CA TRP A 87 2.90 9.54 4.46
C TRP A 87 4.39 9.24 4.72
N MET A 88 5.25 9.35 3.71
CA MET A 88 6.70 9.19 3.86
C MET A 88 7.29 10.28 4.76
N GLU A 89 6.87 11.53 4.60
CA GLU A 89 7.33 12.64 5.45
C GLU A 89 6.84 12.49 6.90
N LEU A 90 5.61 11.99 7.10
CA LEU A 90 5.12 11.63 8.43
C LEU A 90 5.97 10.52 9.08
N GLN A 91 6.30 9.47 8.32
CA GLN A 91 7.18 8.40 8.81
C GLN A 91 8.54 8.95 9.24
N LYS A 92 9.20 9.80 8.45
CA LYS A 92 10.50 10.37 8.78
C LYS A 92 10.50 11.13 10.11
N ARG A 93 9.41 11.86 10.40
CA ARG A 93 9.29 12.70 11.60
C ARG A 93 8.84 11.93 12.84
N MET A 94 7.93 10.98 12.67
CA MET A 94 7.20 10.36 13.78
C MET A 94 7.51 8.88 13.99
N LYS A 95 8.19 8.22 13.04
CA LYS A 95 8.45 6.78 13.05
C LYS A 95 7.17 5.98 13.34
N ILE A 96 6.21 6.07 12.43
CA ILE A 96 4.91 5.38 12.55
C ILE A 96 5.05 3.85 12.37
N VAL A 97 6.10 3.39 11.70
CA VAL A 97 6.49 1.97 11.57
C VAL A 97 7.95 1.81 12.03
N GLU A 98 8.25 0.81 12.87
CA GLU A 98 9.59 0.64 13.46
C GLU A 98 10.68 0.29 12.43
N TRP A 99 10.38 -0.62 11.51
CA TRP A 99 11.36 -1.23 10.59
C TRP A 99 11.52 -0.49 9.27
N MET A 100 10.76 0.57 9.06
CA MET A 100 10.78 1.34 7.81
C MET A 100 11.75 2.52 7.96
N GLU A 101 12.97 2.34 7.46
CA GLU A 101 13.97 3.40 7.34
C GLU A 101 13.74 4.17 6.03
N LEU A 102 13.49 5.48 6.14
CA LEU A 102 13.28 6.41 5.02
C LEU A 102 14.28 7.57 5.09
#